data_AF-A0A9E5F1Q9-F1
#
_entry.id   AF-A0A9E5F1Q9-F1
#
_cell.length_a   1.000
_cell.length_b   1.000
_cell.length_c   1.000
_cell.angle_alpha   90.00
_cell.angle_beta   90.00
_cell.angle_gamma   90.00
#
_symmetry.space_group_name_H-M   'P 1'
#
loop_
_entity.id
_entity.type
_entity.pdbx_description
1 polymer ?
#
loop_
_entity_poly.entity_id
_entity_poly.type
_entity_poly.pdbx_seq_one_letter_code
_entity_poly.pdbx_strand_id
1 'polypeptide(L)'
;MAKVKRGKSLSVINHSERPEQFVQRILEDSKPQEITKTVQEFQTLAESVAKSSIYIRNWYLDEFRVEYRHFDRVKRFDKFFPFARITDEAATTTLYVDEPANDHEVEVCYRKAKMMADLGLNYVILEKDSTLFDALNQLGVIK
;
A
#
# COMPACT_ATOMS: atom_id res chain seq x y z
N MET A 1 -19.83 8.90 31.24
CA MET A 1 -20.28 8.29 29.98
C MET A 1 -20.57 9.39 28.96
N ALA A 2 -20.15 9.19 27.72
CA ALA A 2 -19.74 10.22 26.77
C ALA A 2 -20.88 11.06 26.14
N LYS A 3 -20.64 12.37 26.02
CA LYS A 3 -21.47 13.31 25.24
C LYS A 3 -21.02 13.33 23.78
N VAL A 4 -21.98 13.19 22.87
CA VAL A 4 -21.81 13.12 21.42
C VAL A 4 -21.36 14.48 20.83
N LYS A 5 -20.11 14.52 20.34
CA LYS A 5 -19.51 15.45 19.35
C LYS A 5 -20.22 15.51 17.97
N ARG A 6 -21.46 16.00 17.84
CA ARG A 6 -22.04 16.29 16.50
C ARG A 6 -21.50 17.62 15.96
N GLY A 7 -20.40 17.56 15.22
CA GLY A 7 -19.95 18.64 14.35
C GLY A 7 -20.77 18.69 13.07
N LYS A 8 -21.91 19.38 13.11
CA LYS A 8 -22.54 19.96 11.92
C LYS A 8 -22.77 21.43 12.26
N SER A 9 -21.98 22.32 11.66
CA SER A 9 -22.26 23.75 11.72
C SER A 9 -23.58 23.97 11.01
N LEU A 10 -24.67 24.08 11.78
CA LEU A 10 -25.95 24.53 11.28
C LEU A 10 -25.78 26.02 11.00
N SER A 11 -25.75 26.41 9.73
CA SER A 11 -25.84 27.81 9.35
C SER A 11 -27.14 28.37 9.89
N VAL A 12 -27.05 29.22 10.92
CA VAL A 12 -28.20 29.96 11.46
C VAL A 12 -28.69 30.88 10.34
N ILE A 13 -29.91 30.62 9.84
CA ILE A 13 -30.54 31.45 8.83
C ILE A 13 -31.00 32.73 9.51
N ASN A 14 -30.33 33.84 9.21
CA ASN A 14 -30.75 35.15 9.66
C ASN A 14 -31.77 35.72 8.66
N HIS A 15 -33.06 35.72 9.02
CA HIS A 15 -34.15 36.19 8.16
C HIS A 15 -34.11 37.69 7.83
N SER A 16 -33.15 38.44 8.39
CA SER A 16 -32.93 39.87 8.10
C SER A 16 -31.84 40.14 7.05
N GLU A 17 -31.09 39.11 6.60
CA GLU A 17 -30.08 39.27 5.56
C GLU A 17 -30.71 39.39 4.17
N ARG A 18 -30.22 40.33 3.35
CA ARG A 18 -30.64 40.44 1.95
C ARG A 18 -30.15 39.21 1.17
N PRO A 19 -30.93 38.68 0.20
CA PRO A 19 -30.57 37.46 -0.53
C PRO A 19 -29.17 37.50 -1.16
N GLU A 20 -28.76 38.67 -1.63
CA GLU A 20 -27.45 38.91 -2.25
C GLU A 20 -26.29 38.67 -1.26
N GLN A 21 -26.45 39.08 -0.01
CA GLN A 21 -25.44 38.92 1.04
C GLN A 21 -25.32 37.46 1.49
N PHE A 22 -26.45 36.75 1.52
CA PHE A 22 -26.49 35.32 1.82
C PHE A 22 -25.75 34.50 0.75
N VAL A 23 -26.00 34.80 -0.53
CA VAL A 23 -25.32 34.12 -1.65
C VAL A 23 -23.81 34.42 -1.63
N GLN A 24 -23.40 35.66 -1.38
CA GLN A 24 -21.99 36.02 -1.26
C GLN A 24 -21.29 35.27 -0.12
N ARG A 25 -21.92 35.19 1.06
CA ARG A 25 -21.37 34.47 2.21
C ARG A 25 -21.25 32.97 1.95
N ILE A 26 -22.24 32.35 1.30
CA ILE A 26 -22.14 30.95 0.88
C ILE A 26 -20.98 30.76 -0.11
N LEU A 27 -20.82 31.66 -1.08
CA LEU A 27 -19.72 31.60 -2.06
C LEU A 27 -18.34 31.79 -1.40
N GLU A 28 -18.23 32.57 -0.33
CA GLU A 28 -17.01 32.71 0.45
C GLU A 28 -16.71 31.48 1.31
N ASP A 29 -17.72 30.94 1.99
CA ASP A 29 -17.61 29.73 2.82
C ASP A 29 -17.40 28.45 1.99
N SER A 30 -17.73 28.47 0.70
CA SER A 30 -17.52 27.36 -0.24
C SER A 30 -16.24 27.46 -1.07
N LYS A 31 -15.41 28.48 -0.84
CA LYS A 31 -14.04 28.47 -1.38
C LYS A 31 -13.31 27.25 -0.80
N PRO A 32 -12.75 26.37 -1.64
CA PRO A 32 -11.99 25.23 -1.13
C PRO A 32 -10.81 25.79 -0.34
N GLN A 33 -10.85 25.62 0.99
CA GLN A 33 -9.64 25.77 1.78
C GLN A 33 -8.67 24.73 1.23
N GLU A 34 -7.58 25.19 0.60
CA GLU A 34 -6.46 24.34 0.25
C GLU A 34 -5.91 23.77 1.55
N ILE A 35 -6.37 22.57 1.90
CA ILE A 35 -5.75 21.75 2.93
C ILE A 35 -4.44 21.29 2.31
N THR A 36 -3.40 22.12 2.38
CA THR A 36 -2.02 21.71 2.22
C THR A 36 -1.62 20.91 3.46
N LYS A 37 -2.26 19.76 3.64
CA LYS A 37 -1.66 18.69 4.42
C LYS A 37 -0.57 18.12 3.53
N THR A 38 0.63 18.66 3.66
CA THR A 38 1.85 17.94 3.29
C THR A 38 1.95 16.78 4.28
N VAL A 39 1.13 15.74 4.11
CA VAL A 39 1.39 14.45 4.73
C VAL A 39 2.64 13.98 4.02
N GLN A 40 3.76 14.03 4.71
CA GLN A 40 4.93 13.26 4.32
C GLN A 40 4.45 11.80 4.41
N GLU A 41 3.98 11.24 3.29
CA GLU A 41 3.57 9.86 3.23
C GLU A 41 4.82 9.03 3.51
N PHE A 42 4.86 8.39 4.69
CA PHE A 42 5.95 7.49 5.05
C PHE A 42 5.89 6.30 4.09
N GLN A 43 6.83 6.27 3.13
CA GLN A 43 6.98 5.16 2.21
C GLN A 43 7.54 3.94 2.96
N THR A 44 6.86 2.81 2.86
CA THR A 44 7.32 1.54 3.41
C THR A 44 8.45 0.95 2.56
N LEU A 45 9.26 0.06 3.12
CA LEU A 45 10.34 -0.60 2.38
C LEU A 45 9.82 -1.30 1.12
N ALA A 46 8.68 -2.00 1.21
CA ALA A 46 8.04 -2.64 0.07
C ALA A 46 7.68 -1.65 -1.05
N GLU A 47 7.12 -0.48 -0.69
CA GLU A 47 6.80 0.57 -1.66
C GLU A 47 8.06 1.20 -2.26
N SER A 48 9.17 1.28 -1.50
CA SER A 48 10.46 1.75 -1.99
C SER A 48 11.08 0.78 -2.99
N VAL A 49 11.00 -0.54 -2.72
CA VAL A 49 11.45 -1.60 -3.64
C VAL A 49 10.58 -1.60 -4.91
N ALA A 50 9.27 -1.48 -4.76
CA ALA A 50 8.33 -1.50 -5.87
C ALA A 50 8.29 -0.18 -6.67
N LYS A 51 8.82 0.92 -6.11
CA LYS A 51 8.61 2.30 -6.57
C LYS A 51 7.15 2.58 -6.92
N SER A 52 6.24 2.07 -6.09
CA SER A 52 4.80 2.14 -6.29
C SER A 52 4.10 2.15 -4.94
N SER A 53 3.08 2.98 -4.79
CA SER A 53 2.17 3.00 -3.64
C SER A 53 0.92 2.13 -3.85
N ILE A 54 0.70 1.62 -5.07
CA ILE A 54 -0.48 0.81 -5.39
C ILE A 54 -0.13 -0.67 -5.18
N TYR A 55 -0.75 -1.27 -4.17
CA TYR A 55 -0.63 -2.70 -3.89
C TYR A 55 -1.93 -3.30 -3.35
N ILE A 56 -2.02 -4.62 -3.49
CA ILE A 56 -3.09 -5.45 -2.93
C ILE A 56 -2.51 -6.25 -1.78
N ARG A 57 -3.22 -6.32 -0.66
CA ARG A 57 -2.81 -7.12 0.51
C ARG A 57 -3.36 -8.54 0.44
N ASN A 58 -2.64 -9.48 1.05
CA ASN A 58 -3.09 -10.89 1.18
C ASN A 58 -3.48 -11.48 -0.18
N TRP A 59 -2.63 -11.28 -1.18
CA TRP A 59 -2.87 -11.78 -2.54
C TRP A 59 -2.59 -13.27 -2.63
N TYR A 60 -3.26 -13.97 -3.56
CA TYR A 60 -3.06 -15.40 -3.78
C TYR A 60 -2.72 -15.65 -5.24
N LEU A 61 -1.71 -16.49 -5.47
CA LEU A 61 -1.37 -16.98 -6.81
C LEU A 61 -2.18 -18.25 -7.09
N ASP A 62 -2.89 -18.31 -8.22
CA ASP A 62 -3.86 -19.37 -8.48
C ASP A 62 -3.22 -20.75 -8.56
N GLU A 63 -2.00 -20.84 -9.12
CA GLU A 63 -1.17 -22.04 -9.14
C GLU A 63 -0.96 -22.60 -7.73
N PHE A 64 -0.64 -21.73 -6.77
CA PHE A 64 -0.43 -22.13 -5.39
C PHE A 64 -1.73 -22.47 -4.66
N ARG A 65 -2.87 -21.89 -5.06
CA ARG A 65 -4.15 -22.22 -4.42
C ARG A 65 -4.57 -23.66 -4.68
N VAL A 66 -4.25 -24.19 -5.85
CA VAL A 66 -4.54 -25.57 -6.23
C VAL A 66 -3.58 -26.52 -5.55
N GLU A 67 -2.28 -26.27 -5.66
CA GLU A 67 -1.24 -27.17 -5.14
C GLU A 67 -1.15 -27.16 -3.61
N TYR A 68 -1.25 -25.99 -2.99
CA TYR A 68 -1.07 -25.78 -1.55
C TYR A 68 -2.38 -25.48 -0.84
N ARG A 69 -3.46 -26.18 -1.21
CA ARG A 69 -4.82 -25.93 -0.71
C ARG A 69 -4.90 -25.75 0.82
N HIS A 70 -4.15 -26.59 1.56
CA HIS A 70 -4.14 -26.65 3.02
C HIS A 70 -3.06 -25.80 3.70
N PHE A 71 -2.14 -25.17 2.95
CA PHE A 71 -1.02 -24.40 3.49
C PHE A 71 -1.17 -22.91 3.19
N ASP A 72 -1.86 -22.18 4.06
CA ASP A 72 -2.25 -20.79 3.81
C ASP A 72 -1.08 -19.85 3.55
N ARG A 73 -0.03 -19.95 4.38
CA ARG A 73 1.15 -19.08 4.25
C ARG A 73 1.90 -19.29 2.93
N VAL A 74 1.88 -20.51 2.39
CA VAL A 74 2.55 -20.80 1.11
C VAL A 74 1.82 -20.13 -0.05
N LYS A 75 0.49 -20.19 -0.07
CA LYS A 75 -0.32 -19.63 -1.16
C LYS A 75 -0.57 -18.12 -1.08
N ARG A 76 -0.40 -17.51 0.09
CA ARG A 76 -0.67 -16.09 0.35
C ARG A 76 0.59 -15.23 0.29
N PHE A 77 0.48 -14.04 -0.27
CA PHE A 77 1.49 -12.99 -0.26
C PHE A 77 1.00 -11.79 0.55
N ASP A 78 1.85 -11.20 1.39
CA ASP A 78 1.43 -10.08 2.22
C ASP A 78 1.12 -8.83 1.39
N LYS A 79 1.93 -8.54 0.36
CA LYS A 79 1.69 -7.47 -0.61
C LYS A 79 1.95 -7.92 -2.05
N PHE A 80 1.13 -7.43 -2.97
CA PHE A 80 1.26 -7.63 -4.41
C PHE A 80 1.20 -6.28 -5.11
N PHE A 81 2.25 -5.96 -5.86
CA PHE A 81 2.38 -4.72 -6.62
C PHE A 81 2.24 -5.03 -8.12
N PRO A 82 1.07 -4.77 -8.73
CA PRO A 82 0.84 -5.10 -10.15
C PRO A 82 1.62 -4.21 -11.12
N PHE A 83 2.07 -3.03 -10.67
CA PHE A 83 2.71 -2.01 -11.50
C PHE A 83 4.05 -1.56 -10.90
N ALA A 84 4.82 -2.48 -10.33
CA ALA A 84 6.12 -2.19 -9.76
C ALA A 84 7.11 -1.73 -10.84
N ARG A 85 7.99 -0.80 -10.48
CA ARG A 85 9.17 -0.41 -11.27
C ARG A 85 10.41 -0.62 -10.42
N ILE A 86 11.04 -1.78 -10.59
CA ILE A 86 12.17 -2.18 -9.73
C ILE A 86 13.38 -1.23 -9.93
N THR A 87 13.62 -0.80 -11.17
CA THR A 87 14.58 0.26 -11.51
C THR A 87 13.89 1.40 -12.25
N ASP A 88 14.50 2.59 -12.30
CA ASP A 88 13.88 3.77 -12.94
C ASP A 88 13.71 3.59 -14.46
N GLU A 89 14.55 2.76 -15.07
CA GLU A 89 14.56 2.50 -16.51
C GLU A 89 13.76 1.23 -16.89
N ALA A 90 13.36 0.41 -15.91
CA ALA A 90 12.63 -0.83 -16.17
C ALA A 90 11.17 -0.56 -16.55
N ALA A 91 10.66 -1.42 -17.44
CA ALA A 91 9.23 -1.52 -17.69
C ALA A 91 8.49 -1.92 -16.39
N THR A 92 7.21 -1.52 -16.32
CA THR A 92 6.35 -1.94 -15.21
C THR A 92 6.20 -3.46 -15.19
N THR A 93 6.41 -4.04 -14.01
CA THR A 93 6.33 -5.48 -13.77
C THR A 93 5.47 -5.77 -12.55
N THR A 94 5.14 -7.05 -12.34
CA THR A 94 4.53 -7.51 -11.10
C THR A 94 5.61 -7.83 -10.07
N LEU A 95 5.37 -7.46 -8.82
CA LEU A 95 6.22 -7.79 -7.68
C LEU A 95 5.38 -8.38 -6.55
N TYR A 96 5.83 -9.52 -6.04
CA TYR A 96 5.25 -10.22 -4.91
C TYR A 96 6.15 -10.03 -3.69
N VAL A 97 5.56 -9.67 -2.55
CA VAL A 97 6.31 -9.37 -1.33
C VAL A 97 5.71 -10.14 -0.14
N ASP A 98 6.56 -10.80 0.62
CA ASP A 98 6.24 -11.31 1.96
C ASP A 98 7.05 -10.57 3.03
N GLU A 99 6.38 -10.27 4.15
CA GLU A 99 6.94 -9.59 5.32
C GLU A 99 6.81 -10.54 6.53
N PRO A 100 7.63 -11.60 6.62
CA PRO A 100 7.50 -12.63 7.64
C PRO A 100 7.69 -12.08 9.06
N ALA A 101 6.81 -12.47 9.98
CA ALA A 101 6.83 -11.96 11.35
C ALA A 101 7.74 -12.76 12.31
N ASN A 102 8.13 -13.98 11.92
CA ASN A 102 8.88 -14.91 12.75
C ASN A 102 9.71 -15.88 11.89
N ASP A 103 10.71 -16.53 12.52
CA ASP A 103 11.67 -17.42 11.85
C ASP A 103 11.01 -18.59 11.10
N HIS A 104 9.87 -19.08 11.60
CA HIS A 104 9.15 -20.15 10.92
C HIS A 104 8.54 -19.66 9.59
N GLU A 105 7.96 -18.46 9.57
CA GLU A 105 7.48 -17.85 8.33
C GLU A 105 8.62 -17.54 7.37
N VAL A 106 9.78 -17.12 7.87
CA VAL A 106 10.98 -16.90 7.06
C VAL A 106 11.36 -18.18 6.31
N GLU A 107 11.40 -19.34 6.99
CA GLU A 107 11.69 -20.62 6.36
C GLU A 107 10.67 -20.98 5.25
N VAL A 108 9.38 -20.73 5.50
CA VAL A 108 8.32 -20.94 4.50
C VAL A 108 8.53 -20.03 3.29
N CYS A 109 8.87 -18.76 3.52
CA CYS A 109 9.13 -17.79 2.45
C CYS A 109 10.35 -18.19 1.61
N TYR A 110 11.42 -18.71 2.20
CA TYR A 110 12.59 -19.20 1.44
C TYR A 110 12.26 -20.42 0.56
N ARG A 111 11.43 -21.36 1.05
CA ARG A 111 10.94 -22.47 0.22
C ARG A 111 10.08 -21.94 -0.94
N LYS A 112 9.25 -20.93 -0.65
CA LYS A 112 8.40 -20.24 -1.62
C LYS A 112 9.23 -19.49 -2.67
N ALA A 113 10.33 -18.85 -2.29
CA ALA A 113 11.22 -18.14 -3.20
C ALA A 113 11.74 -19.03 -4.32
N LYS A 114 12.09 -20.27 -4.01
CA LYS A 114 12.52 -21.25 -5.03
C LYS A 114 11.42 -21.50 -6.07
N MET A 115 10.19 -21.71 -5.63
CA MET A 115 9.04 -21.91 -6.52
C MET A 115 8.76 -20.67 -7.38
N MET A 116 8.89 -19.47 -6.80
CA MET A 116 8.70 -18.21 -7.52
C MET A 116 9.78 -18.00 -8.60
N ALA A 117 11.03 -18.37 -8.29
CA ALA A 117 12.13 -18.32 -9.24
C ALA A 117 11.90 -19.29 -10.41
N ASP A 118 11.42 -20.51 -10.13
CA ASP A 118 11.08 -21.51 -11.17
C ASP A 118 9.95 -21.02 -12.10
N LEU A 119 9.03 -20.18 -11.59
CA LEU A 119 7.97 -19.53 -12.36
C LEU A 119 8.41 -18.22 -13.04
N GLY A 120 9.64 -17.75 -12.82
CA GLY A 120 10.15 -16.50 -13.36
C GLY A 120 9.46 -15.25 -12.81
N LEU A 121 8.91 -15.32 -11.59
CA LEU A 121 8.18 -14.23 -10.95
C LEU A 121 9.09 -13.41 -10.03
N ASN A 122 8.93 -12.08 -10.04
CA ASN A 122 9.67 -11.22 -9.12
C ASN A 122 9.09 -11.36 -7.72
N TYR A 123 9.88 -11.92 -6.81
CA TYR A 123 9.50 -12.16 -5.45
C TYR A 123 10.60 -11.68 -4.50
N VAL A 124 10.21 -11.05 -3.41
CA VAL A 124 11.14 -10.56 -2.39
C VAL A 124 10.60 -10.84 -1.00
N ILE A 125 11.51 -11.22 -0.10
CA ILE A 125 11.24 -11.44 1.32
C ILE A 125 11.84 -10.25 2.07
N LEU A 126 11.01 -9.55 2.85
CA LEU A 126 11.42 -8.42 3.67
C LEU A 126 11.36 -8.82 5.15
N GLU A 127 12.50 -9.27 5.66
CA GLU A 127 12.71 -9.54 7.08
C GLU A 127 12.78 -8.22 7.87
N LYS A 128 12.71 -8.31 9.20
CA LYS A 128 12.60 -7.14 10.08
C LYS A 128 13.77 -6.15 9.95
N ASP A 129 14.96 -6.65 9.64
CA ASP A 129 16.21 -5.92 9.45
C ASP A 129 16.63 -5.83 7.99
N SER A 130 15.78 -6.28 7.05
CA SER A 130 16.05 -6.15 5.62
C SER A 130 16.24 -4.70 5.23
N THR A 131 17.27 -4.45 4.45
CA THR A 131 17.52 -3.15 3.83
C THR A 131 17.02 -3.12 2.39
N LEU A 132 16.95 -1.93 1.80
CA LEU A 132 16.67 -1.77 0.37
C LEU A 132 17.73 -2.50 -0.49
N PHE A 133 18.97 -2.52 -0.04
CA PHE A 133 20.06 -3.23 -0.72
C PHE A 133 19.79 -4.74 -0.77
N ASP A 134 19.42 -5.34 0.37
CA ASP A 134 19.12 -6.78 0.46
C ASP A 134 17.96 -7.17 -0.46
N ALA A 135 16.91 -6.36 -0.46
CA ALA A 135 15.74 -6.56 -1.31
C ALA A 135 16.09 -6.50 -2.82
N LEU A 136 16.91 -5.53 -3.23
CA LEU A 136 17.34 -5.38 -4.62
C LEU A 136 18.34 -6.47 -5.04
N ASN A 137 19.16 -6.96 -4.12
CA ASN A 137 20.04 -8.11 -4.35
C ASN A 137 19.23 -9.41 -4.56
N GLN A 138 18.18 -9.66 -3.76
CA GLN A 138 17.27 -10.79 -3.97
C GLN A 138 16.61 -10.77 -5.37
N LEU A 139 16.29 -9.57 -5.87
CA LEU A 139 15.72 -9.36 -7.21
C LEU A 139 16.78 -9.42 -8.34
N GLY A 140 18.06 -9.63 -8.01
CA GLY A 140 19.15 -9.71 -8.99
C GLY A 140 19.48 -8.38 -9.70
N VAL A 141 19.02 -7.25 -9.13
CA VAL A 141 19.25 -5.91 -9.67
C VAL A 141 20.67 -5.44 -9.38
N ILE A 142 21.13 -5.74 -8.16
CA ILE A 142 22.48 -5.44 -7.67
C ILE A 142 23.23 -6.77 -7.56
N LYS A 143 24.53 -6.76 -7.88
CA LYS A 143 25.43 -7.92 -7.82
C LYS A 143 26.64 -7.61 -6.95
#